data_AF-A0A1G7W3J7-F1
#
_entry.id   AF-A0A1G7W3J7-F1
#
_cell.length_a   1.000
_cell.length_b   1.000
_cell.length_c   1.000
_cell.angle_alpha   90.00
_cell.angle_beta   90.00
_cell.angle_gamma   90.00
#
_symmetry.space_group_name_H-M   'P 1'
#
loop_
_entity.id
_entity.type
_entity.pdbx_description
1 polymer ?
#
loop_
_entity_poly.entity_id
_entity_poly.type
_entity_poly.pdbx_seq_one_letter_code
_entity_poly.pdbx_strand_id
1 'polypeptide(L)'
;MVESMCDEKDDLSWLSYDPGERRTKHKGNNHEPEFVRQGNGLIGKCPRTIDAGLAEGLLKNGIAHYPGEDEVARTDPRGRPCPRRVFNVHEGAIYVAHPTRAEAGTFHGYPFDQQGDPKRGIPRAILRQLRERAEAQGHLRAFQEWVDQHTTERRRF
;
A
#
# COMPACT_ATOMS: atom_id res chain seq x y z
N MET A 1 -1.76 8.81 -34.03
CA MET A 1 -0.54 8.58 -33.23
C MET A 1 -0.78 9.29 -31.91
N VAL A 2 -1.18 8.56 -30.87
CA VAL A 2 -1.31 9.15 -29.53
C VAL A 2 -0.01 8.82 -28.80
N GLU A 3 0.74 9.87 -28.49
CA GLU A 3 2.02 9.79 -27.83
C GLU A 3 1.86 9.07 -26.49
N SER A 4 2.71 8.07 -26.28
CA SER A 4 2.89 7.38 -25.02
C SER A 4 3.31 8.42 -23.98
N MET A 5 2.37 8.88 -23.14
CA MET A 5 2.70 9.65 -21.95
C MET A 5 3.54 8.73 -21.07
N CYS A 6 4.84 8.98 -21.10
CA CYS A 6 5.81 8.32 -20.25
C CYS A 6 5.35 8.45 -18.80
N ASP A 7 5.23 7.30 -18.15
CA ASP A 7 4.99 7.05 -16.74
C ASP A 7 5.99 7.88 -15.90
N GLU A 8 5.70 9.16 -15.63
CA GLU A 8 6.40 9.94 -14.59
C GLU A 8 6.05 9.27 -13.26
N LYS A 9 6.86 8.29 -12.86
CA LYS A 9 6.79 7.70 -11.54
C LYS A 9 7.00 8.82 -10.53
N ASP A 10 6.05 8.97 -9.61
CA ASP A 10 6.22 9.83 -8.45
C ASP A 10 7.58 9.55 -7.80
N ASP A 11 8.42 10.58 -7.65
CA ASP A 11 9.65 10.46 -6.87
C ASP A 11 9.31 10.38 -5.38
N LEU A 12 9.15 9.16 -4.89
CA LEU A 12 8.89 8.86 -3.48
C LEU A 12 10.17 8.65 -2.67
N SER A 13 11.35 8.97 -3.21
CA SER A 13 12.64 8.76 -2.54
C SER A 13 12.77 9.52 -1.21
N TRP A 14 12.04 10.62 -1.06
CA TRP A 14 11.99 11.43 0.15
C TRP A 14 11.10 10.84 1.26
N LEU A 15 10.33 9.79 0.98
CA LEU A 15 9.53 9.08 1.98
C LEU A 15 10.42 8.11 2.79
N SER A 16 10.11 7.96 4.08
CA SER A 16 10.80 7.01 4.96
C SER A 16 9.82 6.08 5.66
N TYR A 17 10.24 4.83 5.84
CA TYR A 17 9.43 3.84 6.54
C TYR A 17 9.57 4.02 8.05
N ASP A 18 8.42 4.18 8.71
CA ASP A 18 8.30 4.19 10.16
C ASP A 18 7.77 2.81 10.60
N PRO A 19 8.60 1.98 11.27
CA PRO A 19 8.17 0.67 11.77
C PRO A 19 7.10 0.79 12.86
N GLY A 20 6.88 2.00 13.40
CA GLY A 20 5.95 2.27 14.48
C GLY A 20 6.43 1.61 15.76
N GLU A 21 7.23 2.34 16.55
CA GLU A 21 7.77 1.88 17.84
C GLU A 21 6.68 1.40 18.82
N ARG A 22 5.41 1.82 18.60
CA ARG A 22 4.21 1.38 19.34
C ARG A 22 3.17 0.62 18.50
N ARG A 23 3.50 0.22 17.26
CA ARG A 23 2.61 -0.46 16.30
C ARG A 23 3.08 -1.87 15.94
N THR A 24 3.63 -2.58 16.92
CA THR A 24 4.01 -4.01 16.82
C THR A 24 2.84 -4.93 16.45
N LYS A 25 1.60 -4.42 16.50
CA LYS A 25 0.39 -5.16 16.12
C LYS A 25 0.41 -5.66 14.67
N HIS A 26 1.21 -5.10 13.76
CA HIS A 26 1.35 -5.59 12.39
C HIS A 26 2.56 -6.51 12.18
N LYS A 27 3.39 -6.77 13.18
CA LYS A 27 4.46 -7.78 13.08
C LYS A 27 3.85 -9.18 13.21
N GLY A 28 3.98 -9.98 12.16
CA GLY A 28 3.69 -11.42 12.15
C GLY A 28 4.99 -12.22 12.27
N ASN A 29 4.86 -13.49 12.67
CA ASN A 29 5.98 -14.44 12.72
C ASN A 29 5.94 -15.47 11.58
N ASN A 30 4.92 -15.39 10.73
CA ASN A 30 4.67 -16.38 9.68
C ASN A 30 5.37 -15.99 8.37
N HIS A 31 5.50 -16.96 7.47
CA HIS A 31 6.13 -16.76 6.16
C HIS A 31 5.25 -15.99 5.18
N GLU A 32 3.93 -16.05 5.38
CA GLU A 32 2.94 -15.37 4.56
C GLU A 32 2.24 -14.27 5.36
N PRO A 33 1.72 -13.22 4.69
CA PRO A 33 0.88 -12.22 5.34
C PRO A 33 -0.42 -12.83 5.87
N GLU A 34 -0.83 -12.40 7.05
CA GLU A 34 -2.02 -12.94 7.73
C GLU A 34 -2.93 -11.86 8.28
N PHE A 35 -4.19 -12.19 8.52
CA PHE A 35 -5.13 -11.30 9.20
C PHE A 35 -5.60 -11.90 10.52
N VAL A 36 -5.32 -11.21 11.61
CA VAL A 36 -5.76 -11.60 12.95
C VAL A 36 -6.93 -10.73 13.37
N ARG A 37 -8.03 -11.35 13.79
CA ARG A 37 -9.19 -10.63 14.33
C ARG A 37 -8.86 -10.07 15.71
N GLN A 38 -8.96 -8.76 15.89
CA GLN A 38 -8.81 -8.11 17.19
C GLN A 38 -9.97 -7.12 17.40
N GLY A 39 -10.85 -7.42 18.36
CA GLY A 39 -12.09 -6.68 18.54
C GLY A 39 -13.01 -6.81 17.32
N ASN A 40 -13.46 -5.66 16.80
CA ASN A 40 -14.36 -5.59 15.64
C ASN A 40 -13.63 -5.47 14.28
N GLY A 41 -12.29 -5.51 14.27
CA GLY A 41 -11.49 -5.34 13.05
C GLY A 41 -10.53 -6.50 12.78
N LEU A 42 -10.06 -6.57 11.53
CA LEU A 42 -8.95 -7.44 11.12
C LEU A 42 -7.65 -6.64 11.11
N ILE A 43 -6.59 -7.24 11.65
CA ILE A 43 -5.25 -6.65 11.69
C ILE A 43 -4.36 -7.45 10.74
N GLY A 44 -3.92 -6.80 9.66
CA GLY A 44 -2.91 -7.35 8.76
C GLY A 44 -1.57 -7.51 9.47
N LYS A 45 -0.96 -8.68 9.35
CA LYS A 45 0.33 -9.06 9.91
C LYS A 45 1.30 -9.25 8.76
N CYS A 46 2.37 -8.46 8.73
CA CYS A 46 3.46 -8.65 7.80
C CYS A 46 4.14 -10.01 8.08
N PRO A 47 4.54 -10.74 7.04
CA PRO A 47 5.39 -11.91 7.21
C PRO A 47 6.73 -11.51 7.81
N ARG A 48 7.40 -12.45 8.49
CA ARG A 48 8.70 -12.24 9.12
C ARG A 48 9.82 -11.90 8.12
N THR A 49 9.57 -12.16 6.84
CA THR A 49 10.48 -11.90 5.71
C THR A 49 10.54 -10.42 5.33
N ILE A 50 9.58 -9.60 5.76
CA ILE A 50 9.61 -8.15 5.56
C ILE A 50 10.38 -7.50 6.70
N ASP A 51 11.65 -7.21 6.45
CA ASP A 51 12.46 -6.33 7.30
C ASP A 51 12.22 -4.85 6.98
N ALA A 52 12.85 -3.95 7.75
CA ALA A 52 12.70 -2.52 7.59
C ALA A 52 13.23 -2.00 6.23
N GLY A 53 14.28 -2.64 5.69
CA GLY A 53 14.86 -2.27 4.40
C GLY A 53 13.94 -2.63 3.24
N LEU A 54 13.37 -3.83 3.27
CA LEU A 54 12.35 -4.25 2.30
C LEU A 54 11.09 -3.39 2.42
N ALA A 55 10.62 -3.09 3.64
CA ALA A 55 9.48 -2.22 3.85
C ALA A 55 9.70 -0.80 3.28
N GLU A 56 10.89 -0.23 3.48
CA GLU A 56 11.26 1.05 2.89
C GLU A 56 11.35 0.99 1.37
N GLY A 57 11.93 -0.09 0.82
CA GLY A 57 11.96 -0.32 -0.63
C GLY A 57 10.56 -0.43 -1.22
N LEU A 58 9.64 -1.12 -0.56
CA LEU A 58 8.24 -1.23 -0.98
C LEU A 58 7.52 0.13 -0.91
N LEU A 59 7.81 0.95 0.10
CA LEU A 59 7.26 2.31 0.21
C LEU A 59 7.72 3.21 -0.95
N LYS A 60 9.05 3.30 -1.15
CA LYS A 60 9.65 4.19 -2.17
C LYS A 60 9.32 3.76 -3.60
N ASN A 61 9.07 2.47 -3.83
CA ASN A 61 8.63 1.96 -5.12
C ASN A 61 7.12 1.86 -5.26
N GLY A 62 6.33 2.35 -4.30
CA GLY A 62 4.87 2.21 -4.31
C GLY A 62 4.16 3.04 -5.39
N ILE A 63 2.84 2.96 -5.39
CA ILE A 63 1.95 3.79 -6.20
C ILE A 63 1.30 4.78 -5.23
N ALA A 64 1.59 6.07 -5.41
CA ALA A 64 1.01 7.12 -4.59
C ALA A 64 -0.47 7.32 -4.93
N HIS A 65 -1.27 7.49 -3.88
CA HIS A 65 -2.65 7.89 -3.96
C HIS A 65 -2.83 9.21 -3.21
N TYR A 66 -2.99 10.29 -3.97
CA TYR A 66 -3.18 11.63 -3.45
C TYR A 66 -4.64 11.87 -3.00
N PRO A 67 -4.87 12.85 -2.09
CA PRO A 67 -6.23 13.31 -1.77
C PRO A 67 -6.95 13.84 -3.02
N GLY A 68 -8.28 13.69 -3.06
CA GLY A 68 -9.11 14.31 -4.11
C GLY A 68 -9.23 15.83 -3.96
N GLU A 69 -9.84 16.51 -4.92
CA GLU A 69 -9.97 17.98 -4.96
C GLU A 69 -10.64 18.58 -3.71
N ASP A 70 -11.58 17.84 -3.10
CA ASP A 70 -12.30 18.25 -1.90
C ASP A 70 -11.56 17.94 -0.59
N GLU A 71 -10.40 17.27 -0.66
CA GLU A 71 -9.60 16.89 0.50
C GLU A 71 -8.40 17.83 0.68
N VAL A 72 -8.10 18.21 1.92
CA VAL A 72 -6.95 19.07 2.23
C VAL A 72 -5.65 18.34 1.88
N ALA A 73 -5.01 18.77 0.79
CA ALA A 73 -3.69 18.33 0.41
C ALA A 73 -2.68 18.69 1.52
N ARG A 74 -1.94 17.68 1.99
CA ARG A 74 -0.81 17.90 2.89
C ARG A 74 0.42 18.11 2.03
N THR A 75 1.29 19.01 2.45
CA THR A 75 2.60 19.20 1.82
C THR A 75 3.71 18.94 2.82
N ASP A 76 4.88 18.61 2.30
CA ASP A 76 6.10 18.65 3.09
C ASP A 76 6.60 20.12 3.27
N PRO A 77 7.66 20.36 4.07
CA PRO A 77 8.23 21.69 4.26
C PRO A 77 8.77 22.35 2.99
N ARG A 78 8.93 21.61 1.89
CA ARG A 78 9.35 22.11 0.57
C ARG A 78 8.17 22.33 -0.38
N GLY A 79 6.93 22.17 0.12
CA GLY A 79 5.72 22.36 -0.66
C GLY A 79 5.35 21.17 -1.57
N ARG A 80 6.03 20.02 -1.46
CA ARG A 80 5.69 18.83 -2.26
C ARG A 80 4.40 18.20 -1.74
N PRO A 81 3.47 17.78 -2.61
CA PRO A 81 2.27 17.08 -2.18
C PRO A 81 2.63 15.76 -1.50
N CYS A 82 2.01 15.50 -0.35
CA CYS A 82 2.19 14.28 0.42
C CYS A 82 1.07 13.30 0.07
N PRO A 83 1.39 12.06 -0.36
CA PRO A 83 0.38 11.05 -0.65
C PRO A 83 -0.52 10.77 0.56
N ARG A 84 -1.82 10.61 0.33
CA ARG A 84 -2.76 10.16 1.36
C ARG A 84 -2.48 8.71 1.75
N ARG A 85 -2.14 7.89 0.76
CA ARG A 85 -1.78 6.47 0.88
C ARG A 85 -0.71 6.15 -0.17
N VAL A 86 0.12 5.16 0.12
CA VAL A 86 1.00 4.54 -0.88
C VAL A 86 0.66 3.06 -0.91
N PHE A 87 0.41 2.51 -2.10
CA PHE A 87 0.08 1.11 -2.28
C PHE A 87 1.24 0.37 -2.95
N ASN A 88 1.43 -0.90 -2.60
CA ASN A 88 2.33 -1.76 -3.36
C ASN A 88 1.83 -3.21 -3.35
N VAL A 89 2.39 -4.04 -4.22
CA VAL A 89 2.19 -5.48 -4.22
C VAL A 89 3.52 -6.16 -3.92
N HIS A 90 3.48 -7.18 -3.06
CA HIS A 90 4.64 -8.00 -2.75
C HIS A 90 4.19 -9.46 -2.59
N GLU A 91 4.77 -10.35 -3.40
CA GLU A 91 4.40 -11.78 -3.45
C GLU A 91 2.88 -12.02 -3.65
N GLY A 92 2.24 -11.12 -4.39
CA GLY A 92 0.79 -11.14 -4.65
C GLY A 92 -0.07 -10.44 -3.59
N ALA A 93 0.44 -10.23 -2.37
CA ALA A 93 -0.32 -9.51 -1.35
C ALA A 93 -0.28 -7.99 -1.55
N ILE A 94 -1.42 -7.32 -1.36
CA ILE A 94 -1.49 -5.86 -1.41
C ILE A 94 -1.08 -5.28 -0.06
N TYR A 95 -0.20 -4.29 -0.08
CA TYR A 95 0.20 -3.49 1.06
C TYR A 95 -0.27 -2.06 0.91
N VAL A 96 -0.64 -1.43 2.03
CA VAL A 96 -0.95 0.00 2.11
C VAL A 96 -0.07 0.65 3.16
N ALA A 97 0.47 1.82 2.84
CA ALA A 97 1.17 2.67 3.77
C ALA A 97 0.42 3.98 4.00
N HIS A 98 0.35 4.39 5.26
CA HIS A 98 -0.29 5.62 5.70
C HIS A 98 0.73 6.57 6.33
N PRO A 99 0.58 7.90 6.15
CA PRO A 99 1.44 8.86 6.83
C PRO A 99 1.35 8.67 8.36
N THR A 100 2.51 8.57 9.03
CA THR A 100 2.61 8.68 10.49
C THR A 100 2.88 10.12 10.90
N ARG A 101 3.73 10.82 10.15
CA ARG A 101 3.96 12.27 10.25
C ARG A 101 4.13 12.81 8.83
N ALA A 102 3.04 13.32 8.26
CA ALA A 102 2.99 13.74 6.86
C ALA A 102 4.05 14.80 6.49
N GLU A 103 4.27 15.76 7.38
CA GLU A 103 5.28 16.83 7.21
C GLU A 103 6.71 16.30 7.24
N ALA A 104 6.95 15.14 7.86
CA ALA A 104 8.26 14.49 7.91
C ALA A 104 8.42 13.41 6.84
N GLY A 105 7.41 13.18 5.99
CA GLY A 105 7.44 12.12 4.97
C GLY A 105 7.52 10.70 5.56
N THR A 106 7.10 10.49 6.81
CA THR A 106 7.18 9.17 7.46
C THR A 106 5.88 8.39 7.27
N PHE A 107 6.00 7.12 6.88
CA PHE A 107 4.86 6.27 6.53
C PHE A 107 4.96 4.90 7.20
N HIS A 108 3.81 4.36 7.62
CA HIS A 108 3.72 3.00 8.15
C HIS A 108 2.87 2.11 7.24
N GLY A 109 3.50 1.05 6.74
CA GLY A 109 2.92 0.04 5.86
C GLY A 109 2.42 -1.21 6.58
N TYR A 110 1.34 -1.79 6.08
CA TYR A 110 0.80 -3.10 6.51
C TYR A 110 0.00 -3.78 5.38
N PRO A 111 -0.23 -5.11 5.45
CA PRO A 111 -1.06 -5.81 4.46
C PRO A 111 -2.49 -5.24 4.46
N PHE A 112 -3.01 -4.95 3.27
CA PHE A 112 -4.31 -4.33 3.08
C PHE A 112 -5.44 -5.34 3.11
N ASP A 113 -6.44 -5.08 3.96
CA ASP A 113 -7.74 -5.74 3.93
C ASP A 113 -8.85 -4.71 4.03
N GLN A 114 -9.71 -4.69 3.01
CA GLN A 114 -10.84 -3.79 2.94
C GLN A 114 -11.94 -4.16 3.94
N GLN A 115 -12.01 -5.42 4.38
CA GLN A 115 -12.99 -5.82 5.39
C GLN A 115 -12.70 -5.15 6.74
N GLY A 116 -11.42 -4.91 7.06
CA GLY A 116 -10.99 -4.13 8.22
C GLY A 116 -11.21 -2.62 8.10
N ASP A 117 -11.39 -2.07 6.89
CA ASP A 117 -11.65 -0.64 6.65
C ASP A 117 -12.58 -0.41 5.43
N PRO A 118 -13.90 -0.72 5.56
CA PRO A 118 -14.83 -0.80 4.43
C PRO A 118 -15.08 0.54 3.72
N LYS A 119 -14.75 1.67 4.36
CA LYS A 119 -14.85 3.02 3.77
C LYS A 119 -13.62 3.40 2.94
N ARG A 120 -12.59 2.55 2.90
CA ARG A 120 -11.29 2.86 2.30
C ARG A 120 -10.87 1.81 1.27
N GLY A 121 -11.72 1.60 0.27
CA GLY A 121 -11.38 0.81 -0.91
C GLY A 121 -10.14 1.32 -1.65
N ILE A 122 -9.63 0.46 -2.54
CA ILE A 122 -8.54 0.78 -3.46
C ILE A 122 -9.16 1.38 -4.73
N PRO A 123 -8.71 2.56 -5.19
CA PRO A 123 -9.16 3.10 -6.47
C PRO A 123 -8.84 2.14 -7.62
N ARG A 124 -9.76 2.00 -8.58
CA ARG A 124 -9.60 1.06 -9.71
C ARG A 124 -8.31 1.26 -10.52
N ALA A 125 -7.90 2.52 -10.70
CA ALA A 125 -6.65 2.83 -11.41
C ALA A 125 -5.42 2.29 -10.67
N ILE A 126 -5.38 2.44 -9.33
CA ILE A 126 -4.32 1.87 -8.48
C ILE A 126 -4.38 0.34 -8.55
N LEU A 127 -5.58 -0.24 -8.45
CA LEU A 127 -5.74 -1.70 -8.46
C LEU A 127 -5.28 -2.31 -9.80
N ARG A 128 -5.53 -1.65 -10.92
CA ARG A 128 -5.01 -2.04 -12.24
C ARG A 128 -3.48 -2.01 -12.28
N GLN A 129 -2.85 -0.93 -11.80
CA GLN A 129 -1.40 -0.84 -11.74
C GLN A 129 -0.78 -1.90 -10.82
N LEU A 130 -1.42 -2.22 -9.69
CA LEU A 130 -0.98 -3.31 -8.81
C LEU A 130 -1.05 -4.67 -9.51
N ARG A 131 -2.11 -4.93 -10.30
CA ARG A 131 -2.23 -6.14 -11.11
C ARG A 131 -1.09 -6.25 -12.11
N GLU A 132 -0.84 -5.20 -12.88
CA GLU A 132 0.24 -5.16 -13.89
C GLU A 132 1.61 -5.42 -13.24
N ARG A 133 1.85 -4.85 -12.06
CA ARG A 133 3.07 -5.13 -11.28
C ARG A 133 3.15 -6.58 -10.82
N ALA A 134 2.05 -7.14 -10.30
CA ALA A 134 2.01 -8.53 -9.85
C ALA A 134 2.27 -9.49 -11.02
N GLU A 135 1.72 -9.19 -12.20
CA GLU A 135 1.96 -9.95 -13.43
C GLU A 135 3.43 -9.88 -13.87
N ALA A 136 4.01 -8.67 -13.91
CA ALA A 136 5.43 -8.49 -14.23
C ALA A 136 6.38 -9.20 -13.25
N GLN A 137 5.96 -9.40 -12.00
CA GLN A 137 6.72 -10.11 -10.96
C GLN A 137 6.42 -11.63 -10.91
N GLY A 138 5.51 -12.15 -11.74
CA GLY A 138 5.13 -13.57 -11.74
C GLY A 138 4.18 -14.00 -10.61
N HIS A 139 3.52 -13.05 -9.94
CA HIS A 139 2.62 -13.27 -8.81
C HIS A 139 1.14 -12.98 -9.10
N LEU A 140 0.73 -12.94 -10.38
CA LEU A 140 -0.64 -12.58 -10.78
C LEU A 140 -1.71 -13.44 -10.09
N ARG A 141 -1.51 -14.75 -10.01
CA ARG A 141 -2.47 -15.67 -9.38
C ARG A 141 -2.65 -15.36 -7.89
N ALA A 142 -1.56 -15.24 -7.15
CA ALA A 142 -1.60 -14.89 -5.72
C ALA A 142 -2.26 -13.52 -5.50
N PHE A 143 -2.01 -12.57 -6.40
CA PHE A 143 -2.70 -11.27 -6.38
C PHE A 143 -4.21 -11.37 -6.60
N GLN A 144 -4.66 -12.16 -7.57
CA GLN A 144 -6.09 -12.38 -7.80
C GLN A 144 -6.76 -13.03 -6.59
N GLU A 145 -6.11 -14.04 -6.00
CA GLU A 145 -6.58 -14.70 -4.77
C GLU A 145 -6.68 -13.68 -3.62
N TRP A 146 -5.69 -12.79 -3.46
CA TRP A 146 -5.73 -11.71 -2.48
C TRP A 146 -6.90 -10.75 -2.70
N VAL A 147 -7.12 -10.30 -3.94
CA VAL A 147 -8.21 -9.37 -4.30
C VAL A 147 -9.57 -9.98 -3.96
N ASP A 148 -9.80 -11.25 -4.31
CA ASP A 148 -11.06 -11.93 -4.04
C ASP A 148 -11.33 -12.10 -2.54
N GLN A 149 -10.28 -12.36 -1.76
CA GLN A 149 -10.37 -12.59 -0.31
C GLN A 149 -10.50 -11.29 0.49
N HIS A 150 -9.77 -10.23 0.10
CA HIS A 150 -9.52 -9.06 0.94
C HIS A 150 -10.05 -7.74 0.38
N THR A 151 -10.72 -7.75 -0.77
CA THR A 151 -11.35 -6.55 -1.34
C THR A 151 -12.80 -6.79 -1.71
N THR A 152 -13.56 -5.70 -1.93
CA THR A 152 -14.94 -5.80 -2.43
C THR A 152 -15.01 -5.83 -3.96
N GLU A 153 -13.90 -5.63 -4.67
CA GLU A 153 -13.83 -5.64 -6.14
C GLU A 153 -13.77 -7.09 -6.68
N ARG A 154 -14.67 -7.95 -6.20
CA ARG A 154 -14.74 -9.36 -6.64
C ARG A 154 -15.13 -9.42 -8.11
N ARG A 155 -14.29 -10.10 -8.91
CA ARG A 155 -14.57 -10.54 -10.29
C ARG A 155 -14.99 -9.46 -11.29
N ARG A 156 -14.22 -8.38 -11.43
CA ARG A 156 -14.29 -7.50 -12.62
C ARG A 156 -12.91 -7.04 -13.06
N PHE A 157 -12.06 -7.99 -13.45
CA PHE A 157 -10.78 -7.76 -14.11
C PHE A 157 -10.49 -8.84 -15.14
#